data_AF-A0A1H0RYA6-F1
#
_entry.id   AF-A0A1H0RYA6-F1
#
_cell.length_a   1.000
_cell.length_b   1.000
_cell.length_c   1.000
_cell.angle_alpha   90.00
_cell.angle_beta   90.00
_cell.angle_gamma   90.00
#
_symmetry.space_group_name_H-M   'P 1'
#
loop_
_entity.id
_entity.type
_entity.pdbx_description
1 polymer ?
#
loop_
_entity_poly.entity_id
_entity_poly.type
_entity_poly.pdbx_seq_one_letter_code
_entity_poly.pdbx_strand_id
1 'polypeptide(L)'
;MKIMKLSIHVSFLLSVMFFLLSFISIINLALTENKITNIPLTSYYIAKIENGEQDIEVFKDYMELKGWSIVNQNGDSYLFEKNGNQREVFNTQVKTLIIDGNINIQYLKNL
;
A
#
# COMPACT_ATOMS: atom_id res chain seq x y z
N MET A 1 -14.12 34.73 -20.25
CA MET A 1 -14.92 34.11 -19.16
C MET A 1 -15.33 32.66 -19.42
N LYS A 2 -15.81 32.28 -20.63
CA LYS A 2 -16.17 30.88 -20.96
C LYS A 2 -15.01 29.88 -20.79
N ILE A 3 -13.81 30.23 -21.27
CA ILE A 3 -12.60 29.40 -21.17
C ILE A 3 -12.19 29.17 -19.70
N MET A 4 -12.33 30.20 -18.87
CA MET A 4 -12.01 30.13 -17.42
C MET A 4 -12.96 29.18 -16.68
N LYS A 5 -14.27 29.25 -16.99
CA LYS A 5 -15.27 28.32 -16.44
C LYS A 5 -15.01 26.89 -16.90
N LEU A 6 -14.71 26.67 -18.18
CA LEU A 6 -14.39 25.33 -18.71
C LEU A 6 -13.14 24.74 -18.04
N SER A 7 -12.09 25.54 -17.86
CA SER A 7 -10.85 25.13 -17.19
C SER A 7 -11.09 24.66 -15.74
N ILE A 8 -11.94 25.36 -14.99
CA ILE A 8 -12.32 24.97 -13.62
C ILE A 8 -13.05 23.62 -13.62
N HIS A 9 -14.00 23.40 -14.54
CA HIS A 9 -14.75 22.13 -14.59
C HIS A 9 -13.85 20.95 -14.95
N VAL A 10 -12.92 21.14 -15.90
CA VAL A 10 -11.94 20.11 -16.26
C VAL A 10 -11.00 19.83 -15.09
N SER A 11 -10.51 20.86 -14.40
CA SER A 11 -9.64 20.69 -13.23
C SER A 11 -10.34 19.95 -12.09
N PHE A 12 -11.61 20.27 -11.84
CA PHE A 12 -12.43 19.57 -10.85
C PHE A 12 -12.64 18.10 -11.23
N LEU A 13 -12.99 17.81 -12.48
CA LEU A 13 -13.15 16.45 -12.97
C LEU A 13 -11.87 15.62 -12.83
N LEU A 14 -10.71 16.20 -13.17
CA LEU A 14 -9.42 15.54 -13.02
C LEU A 14 -9.09 15.27 -11.55
N SER A 15 -9.40 16.19 -10.65
CA SER A 15 -9.22 16.00 -9.20
C SER A 15 -10.07 14.85 -8.67
N VAL A 16 -11.35 14.79 -9.07
CA VAL A 16 -12.25 13.69 -8.69
C VAL A 16 -11.76 12.36 -9.25
N MET A 17 -11.34 12.31 -10.53
CA MET A 17 -10.76 11.10 -11.10
C MET A 17 -9.50 10.67 -10.35
N PHE A 18 -8.58 11.59 -10.07
CA PHE A 18 -7.36 11.30 -9.33
C PHE A 18 -7.67 10.73 -7.94
N PHE A 19 -8.64 11.31 -7.24
CA PHE A 19 -9.11 10.81 -5.96
C PHE A 19 -9.65 9.38 -6.08
N LEU A 20 -10.55 9.10 -7.03
CA LEU A 20 -11.11 7.75 -7.22
C LEU A 20 -10.05 6.71 -7.57
N LEU A 21 -9.10 7.06 -8.45
CA LEU A 21 -8.02 6.18 -8.86
C LEU A 21 -7.10 5.80 -7.67
N SER A 22 -6.94 6.71 -6.70
CA SER A 22 -6.13 6.44 -5.49
C SER A 22 -6.68 5.30 -4.62
N PHE A 23 -8.00 5.04 -4.66
CA PHE A 23 -8.63 3.96 -3.89
C PHE A 23 -8.59 2.61 -4.59
N ILE A 24 -8.23 2.54 -5.88
CA ILE A 24 -8.24 1.27 -6.63
C ILE A 24 -7.36 0.22 -5.96
N SER A 25 -6.17 0.60 -5.49
CA SER A 25 -5.27 -0.31 -4.76
C SER A 25 -5.93 -0.95 -3.53
N ILE A 26 -6.66 -0.15 -2.75
CA ILE A 26 -7.34 -0.60 -1.52
C ILE A 26 -8.53 -1.50 -1.87
N ILE A 27 -9.31 -1.14 -2.89
CA ILE A 27 -10.45 -1.95 -3.36
C ILE A 27 -9.94 -3.31 -3.88
N ASN A 28 -8.88 -3.31 -4.69
CA ASN A 28 -8.28 -4.54 -5.19
C ASN A 28 -7.74 -5.41 -4.06
N LEU A 29 -7.13 -4.83 -3.02
CA LEU A 29 -6.69 -5.58 -1.84
C LEU A 29 -7.86 -6.29 -1.14
N ALA A 30 -8.99 -5.60 -1.00
CA ALA A 30 -10.18 -6.13 -0.35
C ALA A 30 -10.86 -7.25 -1.16
N LEU A 31 -10.84 -7.16 -2.50
CA LEU A 31 -11.58 -8.07 -3.39
C LEU A 31 -10.75 -9.23 -3.94
N THR A 32 -9.42 -9.15 -3.91
CA THR A 32 -8.52 -10.18 -4.46
C THR A 32 -7.85 -10.99 -3.37
N GLU A 33 -7.21 -12.12 -3.71
CA GLU A 33 -6.42 -12.92 -2.77
C GLU A 33 -5.11 -12.24 -2.34
N ASN A 34 -4.73 -11.12 -2.98
CA ASN A 34 -3.51 -10.40 -2.61
C ASN A 34 -3.58 -9.95 -1.15
N LYS A 35 -2.50 -10.19 -0.40
CA LYS A 35 -2.36 -9.76 0.99
C LYS A 35 -1.68 -8.40 1.15
N ILE A 36 -1.00 -7.89 0.12
CA ILE A 36 -0.28 -6.62 0.15
C ILE A 36 -0.62 -5.78 -1.08
N THR A 37 -0.77 -4.47 -0.89
CA THR A 37 -0.78 -3.47 -1.96
C THR A 37 0.11 -2.29 -1.61
N ASN A 38 0.69 -1.64 -2.62
CA ASN A 38 1.38 -0.37 -2.45
C ASN A 38 0.39 0.79 -2.56
N ILE A 39 0.60 1.85 -1.75
CA ILE A 39 -0.14 3.10 -1.89
C ILE A 39 0.58 3.97 -2.94
N PRO A 40 -0.07 4.32 -4.06
CA PRO A 40 0.53 5.14 -5.11
C PRO A 40 1.14 6.43 -4.55
N LEU A 41 2.30 6.81 -5.08
CA LEU A 41 3.04 8.04 -4.71
C LEU A 41 3.54 8.08 -3.26
N THR A 42 3.56 6.95 -2.56
CA THR A 42 4.14 6.87 -1.21
C THR A 42 5.06 5.65 -1.08
N SER A 43 5.83 5.61 0.01
CA SER A 43 6.64 4.45 0.39
C SER A 43 5.89 3.46 1.28
N TYR A 44 4.59 3.66 1.49
CA TYR A 44 3.76 2.82 2.36
C TYR A 44 3.12 1.66 1.61
N TYR A 45 2.95 0.57 2.36
CA TYR A 45 2.25 -0.63 1.95
C TYR A 45 1.07 -0.87 2.87
N ILE A 46 -0.05 -1.31 2.30
CA ILE A 46 -1.21 -1.75 3.06
C ILE A 46 -1.28 -3.27 3.02
N ALA A 47 -1.41 -3.85 4.21
CA ALA A 47 -1.58 -5.27 4.44
C ALA A 47 -3.04 -5.64 4.76
N LYS A 48 -3.42 -6.80 4.23
CA LYS A 48 -4.57 -7.60 4.64
C LYS A 48 -4.01 -8.85 5.30
N ILE A 49 -4.36 -9.06 6.56
CA ILE A 49 -3.88 -10.15 7.38
C ILE A 49 -5.05 -10.95 7.94
N GLU A 50 -4.76 -12.16 8.40
CA GLU A 50 -5.66 -13.00 9.19
C GLU A 50 -5.26 -12.95 10.68
N ASN A 51 -6.20 -13.31 11.56
CA ASN A 51 -5.93 -13.35 13.00
C ASN A 51 -4.74 -14.26 13.31
N GLY A 52 -3.73 -13.69 13.98
CA GLY A 52 -2.48 -14.37 14.34
C GLY A 52 -1.34 -14.17 13.33
N GLU A 53 -1.62 -13.62 12.14
CA GLU A 53 -0.56 -13.20 11.22
C GLU A 53 0.07 -11.86 11.68
N GLN A 54 1.35 -11.69 11.37
CA GLN A 54 2.05 -10.41 11.54
C GLN A 54 2.19 -9.74 10.17
N ASP A 55 1.89 -8.45 10.11
CA ASP A 55 1.88 -7.70 8.86
C ASP A 55 3.24 -7.64 8.16
N ILE A 56 4.32 -7.53 8.95
CA ILE A 56 5.66 -7.59 8.39
C ILE A 56 6.01 -8.95 7.81
N GLU A 57 5.57 -10.05 8.42
CA GLU A 57 5.81 -11.40 7.87
C GLU A 57 5.04 -11.61 6.57
N VAL A 58 3.77 -11.19 6.53
CA VAL A 58 2.96 -11.19 5.30
C VAL A 58 3.59 -10.34 4.20
N PHE A 59 4.25 -9.23 4.57
CA PHE A 59 4.98 -8.40 3.62
C PHE A 59 6.25 -9.09 3.08
N LYS A 60 7.00 -9.81 3.92
CA LYS A 60 8.17 -10.58 3.48
C LYS A 60 7.77 -11.65 2.48
N ASP A 61 6.74 -12.43 2.79
CA ASP A 61 6.21 -13.46 1.88
C ASP A 61 5.81 -12.85 0.53
N TYR A 62 5.14 -11.69 0.55
CA TYR A 62 4.80 -10.96 -0.66
C TYR A 62 6.04 -10.55 -1.47
N MET A 63 7.09 -10.05 -0.82
CA MET A 63 8.33 -9.65 -1.49
C MET A 63 9.05 -10.86 -2.10
N GLU A 64 9.11 -11.98 -1.38
CA GLU A 64 9.67 -13.25 -1.86
C GLU A 64 8.92 -13.80 -3.06
N LEU A 65 7.58 -13.79 -3.04
CA LEU A 65 6.75 -14.16 -4.19
C LEU A 65 6.98 -13.25 -5.41
N LYS A 66 7.39 -12.00 -5.18
CA LYS A 66 7.79 -11.06 -6.25
C LYS A 66 9.26 -11.24 -6.65
N GLY A 67 9.97 -12.22 -6.13
CA GLY A 67 11.36 -12.54 -6.45
C GLY A 67 12.38 -11.62 -5.78
N TRP A 68 12.02 -10.98 -4.67
CA TRP A 68 12.97 -10.26 -3.83
C TRP A 68 13.44 -11.17 -2.69
N SER A 69 14.71 -11.10 -2.34
CA SER A 69 15.26 -11.82 -1.18
C SER A 69 15.69 -10.85 -0.09
N ILE A 70 15.52 -11.22 1.17
CA ILE A 70 16.05 -10.45 2.29
C ILE A 70 17.56 -10.69 2.36
N VAL A 71 18.35 -9.63 2.32
CA VAL A 71 19.83 -9.70 2.39
C VAL A 71 20.38 -9.13 3.70
N ASN A 72 19.63 -8.28 4.39
CA ASN A 72 19.99 -7.75 5.70
C ASN A 72 18.73 -7.36 6.50
N GLN A 73 18.82 -7.46 7.83
CA GLN A 73 17.85 -6.92 8.77
C GLN A 73 18.60 -6.07 9.80
N ASN A 74 18.21 -4.81 9.95
CA ASN A 74 18.77 -3.92 10.95
C ASN A 74 17.66 -3.32 11.81
N GLY A 75 17.43 -3.93 12.98
CA GLY A 75 16.34 -3.55 13.86
C GLY A 75 14.99 -3.69 13.17
N ASP A 76 14.32 -2.55 12.95
CA ASP A 76 13.01 -2.44 12.31
C ASP A 76 13.07 -2.25 10.78
N SER A 77 14.25 -2.31 10.16
CA SER A 77 14.40 -2.24 8.70
C SER A 77 14.86 -3.55 8.09
N TYR A 78 14.35 -3.81 6.89
CA TYR A 78 14.66 -4.96 6.05
C TYR A 78 15.18 -4.49 4.70
N LEU A 79 16.36 -4.99 4.32
CA LEU A 79 16.95 -4.75 3.02
C LEU A 79 16.62 -5.93 2.09
N PHE A 80 15.87 -5.64 1.03
CA PHE A 80 15.50 -6.60 -0.01
C PHE A 80 16.35 -6.39 -1.26
N GLU A 81 16.75 -7.46 -1.92
CA GLU A 81 17.48 -7.44 -3.19
C GLU A 81 16.75 -8.21 -4.29
N LYS A 82 16.75 -7.66 -5.50
CA LYS A 82 16.27 -8.34 -6.72
C LYS A 82 17.06 -7.87 -7.94
N ASN A 83 17.75 -8.80 -8.60
CA ASN A 83 18.54 -8.53 -9.81
C ASN A 83 19.52 -7.36 -9.63
N GLY A 84 20.23 -7.31 -8.49
CA GLY A 84 21.17 -6.23 -8.14
C GLY A 84 20.53 -4.91 -7.71
N ASN A 85 19.19 -4.79 -7.70
CA ASN A 85 18.51 -3.64 -7.13
C ASN A 85 18.20 -3.90 -5.66
N GLN A 86 18.45 -2.90 -4.82
CA GLN A 86 18.17 -2.96 -3.39
C GLN A 86 17.02 -2.04 -3.00
N ARG A 87 16.22 -2.48 -2.03
CA ARG A 87 15.13 -1.70 -1.43
C ARG A 87 15.11 -1.94 0.07
N GLU A 88 15.30 -0.87 0.83
CA GLU A 88 15.08 -0.89 2.27
C GLU A 88 13.60 -0.59 2.58
N VAL A 89 13.02 -1.37 3.48
CA VAL A 89 11.65 -1.18 3.98
C VAL A 89 11.66 -1.24 5.50
N PHE A 90 11.07 -0.24 6.14
CA PHE A 90 10.87 -0.19 7.58
C PHE A 90 9.54 -0.85 7.95
N ASN A 91 9.47 -1.50 9.11
CA ASN A 91 8.23 -2.07 9.66
C ASN A 91 7.11 -1.04 9.71
N THR A 92 7.46 0.21 10.06
CA THR A 92 6.50 1.32 10.13
C THR A 92 5.88 1.69 8.79
N GLN A 93 6.46 1.27 7.66
CA GLN A 93 5.93 1.50 6.31
C GLN A 93 4.90 0.45 5.89
N VAL A 94 4.80 -0.67 6.60
CA VAL A 94 3.78 -1.70 6.38
C VAL A 94 2.65 -1.43 7.37
N LYS A 95 1.43 -1.22 6.86
CA LYS A 95 0.26 -0.85 7.67
C LYS A 95 -0.87 -1.83 7.45
N THR A 96 -1.45 -2.35 8.53
CA THR A 96 -2.61 -3.25 8.45
C THR A 96 -3.92 -2.48 8.32
N LEU A 97 -4.62 -2.64 7.20
CA LEU A 97 -5.95 -2.06 6.98
C LEU A 97 -7.08 -3.09 7.10
N ILE A 98 -6.83 -4.36 6.82
CA ILE A 98 -7.86 -5.41 6.81
C ILE A 98 -7.40 -6.57 7.68
N ILE A 99 -8.26 -7.02 8.60
CA ILE A 99 -8.05 -8.20 9.46
C ILE A 99 -9.27 -9.11 9.31
N ASP A 100 -9.06 -10.37 8.92
CA ASP A 100 -10.13 -11.35 8.69
C ASP A 100 -11.27 -10.82 7.80
N GLY A 101 -10.90 -10.12 6.73
CA GLY A 101 -11.86 -9.50 5.80
C GLY A 101 -12.58 -8.25 6.34
N ASN A 102 -12.34 -7.84 7.59
CA ASN A 102 -12.92 -6.64 8.20
C ASN A 102 -11.93 -5.48 8.19
N ILE A 103 -12.44 -4.26 8.03
CA ILE A 103 -11.60 -3.05 8.11
C ILE A 103 -11.10 -2.88 9.56
N ASN A 104 -9.79 -2.71 9.71
CA ASN A 104 -9.16 -2.38 10.98
C ASN A 104 -9.41 -0.90 11.34
N ILE A 105 -10.49 -0.64 12.07
CA ILE A 105 -10.90 0.72 12.46
C ILE A 105 -9.89 1.39 13.41
N GLN A 106 -9.06 0.63 14.14
CA GLN A 106 -8.03 1.22 15.00
C GLN A 106 -6.95 1.94 14.20
N TYR A 107 -6.61 1.43 13.01
CA TYR A 107 -5.67 2.07 12.11
C TYR A 107 -6.18 3.45 11.63
N LEU A 108 -7.48 3.56 11.34
CA LEU A 108 -8.10 4.81 10.89
C LEU A 108 -8.15 5.91 11.98
N LYS A 109 -7.98 5.56 13.26
CA LYS A 109 -7.96 6.53 14.36
C LYS A 109 -6.59 7.19 14.58
N ASN A 110 -5.53 6.60 14.03
CA ASN A 110 -4.14 7.03 14.22
C ASN A 110 -3.52 7.64 12.95
N LEU A 111 -4.33 7.85 11.90
CA LEU A 111 -4.01 8.62 10.69
C LEU A 111 -4.45 10.08 10.88
#